data_AF-A0AAD6XMP7-F1
#
_entry.id   AF-A0AAD6XMP7-F1
#
_cell.length_a   1.000
_cell.length_b   1.000
_cell.length_c   1.000
_cell.angle_alpha   90.00
_cell.angle_beta   90.00
_cell.angle_gamma   90.00
#
_symmetry.space_group_name_H-M   'P 1'
#
loop_
_entity.id
_entity.type
_entity.pdbx_description
1 polymer ?
#
loop_
_entity_poly.entity_id
_entity_poly.type
_entity_poly.pdbx_seq_one_letter_code
_entity_poly.pdbx_strand_id
1 'polypeptide(L)'
;MSQLVPRQELPSELLYKILAHTLAHSVHTVIVSSQDIAWHMRAHHTLSSVCYSFREIMKGISSKAFQYVVAKGAEEAPTLAQHVQRHFQSLRALGAAIRDSAVPGAFSLESLDSFAPQLVQGYSLYVAIVYLRTQALRSTPEIYQSTSMTIFGAVITLSKVLYSRIAPREIAVMLKHATEDEAALSHIGLLVVKHSILLAGCVEALTAECDPADEEAVLRRDGSKDRAARLIQSLAAADTEFLALFRRTTPPLPCCTAVWLSQLPDVYTTLRCVHEVLSKQPGVVSDDAAGSLRDLVERWTPPPPPPPEPTADPLSVAVTEPGPIPS
;
A
#
# COMPACT_ATOMS: atom_id res chain seq x y z
N MET A 1 -19.90 -32.86 45.56
CA MET A 1 -19.15 -33.43 44.43
C MET A 1 -19.54 -32.66 43.18
N SER A 2 -18.75 -31.65 42.81
CA SER A 2 -19.01 -30.83 41.63
C SER A 2 -18.61 -31.63 40.39
N GLN A 3 -19.57 -32.02 39.57
CA GLN A 3 -19.30 -32.58 38.24
C GLN A 3 -18.58 -31.49 37.43
N LEU A 4 -17.29 -31.67 37.21
CA LEU A 4 -16.51 -30.89 36.26
C LEU A 4 -17.16 -31.13 34.89
N VAL A 5 -17.90 -30.14 34.42
CA VAL A 5 -18.39 -30.08 33.04
C VAL A 5 -17.18 -30.34 32.14
N PRO A 6 -17.22 -31.35 31.25
CA PRO A 6 -16.11 -31.63 30.36
C PRO A 6 -15.81 -30.36 29.57
N ARG A 7 -14.60 -29.81 29.76
CA ARG A 7 -14.14 -28.67 28.97
C ARG A 7 -14.16 -29.12 27.52
N GLN A 8 -15.03 -28.51 26.70
CA GLN A 8 -14.96 -28.67 25.26
C GLN A 8 -13.60 -28.16 24.80
N GLU A 9 -12.70 -29.07 24.45
CA GLU A 9 -11.41 -28.75 23.89
C GLU A 9 -11.58 -28.41 22.41
N LEU A 10 -10.94 -27.31 21.98
CA LEU A 10 -10.94 -26.93 20.58
C LEU A 10 -10.21 -28.00 19.75
N PRO A 11 -10.77 -28.47 18.62
CA PRO A 11 -10.07 -29.37 17.70
C PRO A 11 -8.68 -28.85 17.33
N SER A 12 -7.69 -29.74 17.30
CA SER A 12 -6.28 -29.37 17.14
C SER A 12 -6.00 -28.67 15.80
N GLU A 13 -6.78 -29.00 14.76
CA GLU A 13 -6.72 -28.39 13.43
C GLU A 13 -7.21 -26.93 13.45
N LEU A 14 -8.25 -26.64 14.22
CA LEU A 14 -8.73 -25.26 14.40
C LEU A 14 -7.73 -24.45 15.21
N LEU A 15 -7.18 -25.04 16.27
CA LEU A 15 -6.14 -24.39 17.06
C LEU A 15 -4.91 -24.07 16.21
N TYR A 16 -4.48 -25.02 15.37
CA TYR A 16 -3.38 -24.82 14.42
C TYR A 16 -3.64 -23.63 13.49
N LYS A 17 -4.83 -23.54 12.88
CA LYS A 17 -5.18 -22.42 11.98
C LYS A 17 -5.16 -21.08 12.71
N ILE A 18 -5.73 -21.02 13.91
CA ILE A 18 -5.74 -19.79 14.73
C ILE A 18 -4.29 -19.35 15.03
N LEU A 19 -3.45 -20.27 15.47
CA LEU A 19 -2.05 -19.98 15.80
C LEU A 19 -1.24 -19.55 14.58
N ALA A 20 -1.40 -20.24 13.46
CA ALA A 20 -0.72 -19.90 12.22
C ALA A 20 -1.13 -18.51 11.71
N HIS A 21 -2.43 -18.19 11.70
CA HIS A 21 -2.92 -16.87 11.30
C HIS A 21 -2.49 -15.77 12.27
N THR A 22 -2.50 -16.03 13.58
CA THR A 22 -2.05 -15.06 14.59
C THR A 22 -0.57 -14.73 14.41
N LEU A 23 0.25 -15.75 14.11
CA LEU A 23 1.66 -15.56 13.81
C LEU A 23 1.85 -14.82 12.49
N ALA A 24 1.12 -15.18 11.43
CA ALA A 24 1.14 -14.51 10.13
C ALA A 24 0.82 -13.02 10.26
N HIS A 25 -0.24 -12.69 11.00
CA HIS A 25 -0.66 -11.33 11.28
C HIS A 25 0.42 -10.60 12.07
N SER A 26 1.01 -11.21 13.11
CA SER A 26 2.07 -10.57 13.88
C SER A 26 3.33 -10.28 13.07
N VAL A 27 3.72 -11.21 12.19
CA VAL A 27 4.82 -11.01 11.25
C VAL A 27 4.53 -9.82 10.33
N HIS A 28 3.34 -9.77 9.73
CA HIS A 28 2.93 -8.67 8.86
C HIS A 28 2.93 -7.33 9.61
N THR A 29 2.27 -7.26 10.76
CA THR A 29 2.11 -6.03 11.55
C THR A 29 3.44 -5.46 12.01
N VAL A 30 4.43 -6.30 12.36
CA VAL A 30 5.79 -5.83 12.73
C VAL A 30 6.49 -5.10 11.60
N ILE A 31 6.15 -5.44 10.35
CA ILE A 31 6.75 -4.85 9.15
C ILE A 31 6.00 -3.58 8.76
N VAL A 32 4.66 -3.61 8.76
CA VAL A 32 3.87 -2.50 8.20
C VAL A 32 3.49 -1.43 9.22
N SER A 33 3.35 -1.78 10.51
CA SER A 33 2.83 -0.84 11.52
C SER A 33 3.92 0.09 12.06
N SER A 34 3.55 1.36 12.25
CA SER A 34 4.32 2.37 12.98
C SER A 34 3.92 2.48 14.47
N GLN A 35 2.86 1.80 14.89
CA GLN A 35 2.29 1.88 16.24
C GLN A 35 2.96 0.90 17.22
N ASP A 36 2.40 0.78 18.43
CA ASP A 36 2.87 -0.20 19.42
C ASP A 36 2.78 -1.63 18.89
N ILE A 37 3.95 -2.22 18.61
CA ILE A 37 4.11 -3.60 18.14
C ILE A 37 4.67 -4.53 19.23
N ALA A 38 4.73 -4.10 20.49
CA ALA A 38 5.38 -4.86 21.57
C ALA A 38 4.75 -6.24 21.80
N TRP A 39 3.43 -6.38 21.59
CA TRP A 39 2.78 -7.68 21.62
C TRP A 39 3.17 -8.55 20.42
N HIS A 40 3.12 -8.01 19.20
CA HIS A 40 3.45 -8.76 17.99
C HIS A 40 4.89 -9.28 17.99
N MET A 41 5.84 -8.47 18.50
CA MET A 41 7.23 -8.87 18.69
C MET A 41 7.41 -10.03 19.68
N ARG A 42 6.42 -10.30 20.55
CA ARG A 42 6.43 -11.36 21.56
C ARG A 42 5.42 -12.47 21.27
N ALA A 43 4.67 -12.39 20.17
CA ALA A 43 3.54 -13.27 19.88
C ALA A 43 3.93 -14.76 19.97
N HIS A 44 5.06 -15.16 19.38
CA HIS A 44 5.54 -16.53 19.45
C HIS A 44 5.73 -17.03 20.90
N HIS A 45 6.39 -16.23 21.73
CA HIS A 45 6.68 -16.58 23.12
C HIS A 45 5.40 -16.63 23.96
N THR A 46 4.54 -15.62 23.82
CA THR A 46 3.25 -15.55 24.51
C THR A 46 2.37 -16.75 24.17
N LEU A 47 2.19 -17.06 22.88
CA LEU A 47 1.39 -18.20 22.44
C LEU A 47 1.96 -19.53 22.94
N SER A 48 3.28 -19.71 22.90
CA SER A 48 3.94 -20.94 23.38
C SER A 48 3.88 -21.14 24.90
N SER A 49 3.50 -20.10 25.65
CA SER A 49 3.44 -20.11 27.11
C SER A 49 2.05 -20.39 27.68
N VAL A 50 1.01 -20.42 26.83
CA VAL A 50 -0.39 -20.61 27.27
C VAL A 50 -0.61 -22.00 27.87
N CYS A 51 -0.30 -23.06 27.12
CA CYS A 51 -0.40 -24.45 27.58
C CYS A 51 0.48 -25.37 26.72
N TYR A 52 0.57 -26.65 27.10
CA TYR A 52 1.38 -27.64 26.38
C TYR A 52 0.98 -27.80 24.91
N SER A 53 -0.32 -27.92 24.62
CA SER A 53 -0.82 -28.10 23.25
C SER A 53 -0.48 -26.90 22.35
N PHE A 54 -0.61 -25.66 22.87
CA PHE A 54 -0.20 -24.46 22.14
C PHE A 54 1.30 -24.47 21.85
N ARG A 55 2.12 -24.86 22.83
CA ARG A 55 3.58 -24.92 22.69
C ARG A 55 4.02 -25.89 21.60
N GLU A 56 3.46 -27.10 21.58
CA GLU A 56 3.82 -28.11 20.57
C GLU A 56 3.37 -27.68 19.16
N ILE A 57 2.16 -27.14 19.03
CA ILE A 57 1.67 -26.64 17.75
C ILE A 57 2.50 -25.45 17.26
N MET A 58 2.78 -24.46 18.13
CA MET A 58 3.61 -23.30 17.81
C MET A 58 5.03 -23.69 17.42
N LYS A 59 5.62 -24.68 18.10
CA LYS A 59 6.92 -25.24 17.76
C LYS A 59 6.92 -25.80 16.34
N GLY A 60 5.90 -26.59 15.98
CA GLY A 60 5.74 -27.17 14.64
C GLY A 60 5.54 -26.12 13.54
N ILE A 61 4.70 -25.11 13.80
CA ILE A 61 4.47 -23.98 12.90
C ILE A 61 5.76 -23.19 12.67
N SER A 62 6.40 -22.75 13.75
CA SER A 62 7.52 -21.81 13.70
C SER A 62 8.80 -22.46 13.18
N SER A 63 9.01 -23.74 13.47
CA SER A 63 10.17 -24.47 12.93
C SER A 63 10.13 -24.55 11.41
N LYS A 64 8.95 -24.75 10.82
CA LYS A 64 8.76 -24.75 9.37
C LYS A 64 8.87 -23.35 8.78
N ALA A 65 8.18 -22.38 9.38
CA ALA A 65 8.09 -21.00 8.87
C ALA A 65 9.45 -20.30 8.82
N PHE A 66 10.26 -20.51 9.87
CA PHE A 66 11.57 -19.88 10.04
C PHE A 66 12.73 -20.86 9.76
N GLN A 67 12.44 -22.00 9.13
CA GLN A 67 13.41 -23.02 8.72
C GLN A 67 14.42 -23.35 9.83
N TYR A 68 13.90 -23.54 11.05
CA TYR A 68 14.74 -23.84 12.20
C TYR A 68 15.20 -25.31 12.14
N VAL A 69 16.49 -25.50 11.90
CA VAL A 69 17.14 -26.81 11.90
C VAL A 69 17.99 -26.92 13.16
N VAL A 70 17.67 -27.88 14.03
CA VAL A 70 18.53 -28.21 15.16
C VAL A 70 19.72 -28.98 14.61
N ALA A 71 20.87 -28.31 14.48
CA ALA A 71 22.10 -28.96 14.07
C ALA A 71 22.48 -30.01 15.14
N LYS A 72 22.61 -31.27 14.73
CA LYS A 72 23.09 -32.33 15.63
C LYS A 72 24.54 -32.03 16.02
N GLY A 73 24.80 -31.77 17.29
CA GLY A 73 26.16 -31.59 17.84
C GLY A 73 26.61 -30.14 18.03
N ALA A 74 25.75 -29.14 17.82
CA ALA A 74 26.05 -27.76 18.21
C ALA A 74 25.69 -27.54 19.69
N GLU A 75 26.70 -27.44 20.57
CA GLU A 75 26.48 -27.21 22.00
C GLU A 75 25.81 -25.85 22.30
N GLU A 76 25.84 -24.90 21.36
CA GLU A 76 25.24 -23.55 21.48
C GLU A 76 24.20 -23.21 20.40
N ALA A 77 23.44 -24.19 19.91
CA ALA A 77 22.34 -23.89 18.99
C ALA A 77 21.32 -22.94 19.68
N PRO A 78 20.94 -21.82 19.06
CA PRO A 78 19.95 -20.92 19.65
C PRO A 78 18.64 -21.65 19.86
N THR A 79 17.95 -21.35 20.96
CA THR A 79 16.60 -21.87 21.17
C THR A 79 15.68 -21.42 20.03
N LEU A 80 14.65 -22.20 19.69
CA LEU A 80 13.67 -21.82 18.68
C LEU A 80 13.09 -20.42 18.95
N ALA A 81 12.82 -20.08 20.22
CA ALA A 81 12.33 -18.77 20.59
C ALA A 81 13.31 -17.64 20.24
N GLN A 82 14.61 -17.82 20.52
CA GLN A 82 15.64 -16.85 20.14
C GLN A 82 15.79 -16.75 18.61
N HIS A 83 15.73 -17.88 17.89
CA HIS A 83 15.80 -17.91 16.43
C HIS A 83 14.65 -17.13 15.79
N VAL A 84 13.42 -17.38 16.23
CA VAL A 84 12.23 -16.64 15.79
C VAL A 84 12.37 -15.15 16.14
N GLN A 85 12.80 -14.82 17.35
CA GLN A 85 12.98 -13.43 17.79
C GLN A 85 13.94 -12.64 16.89
N ARG A 86 15.07 -13.26 16.47
CA ARG A 86 16.01 -12.62 15.54
C ARG A 86 15.35 -12.29 14.21
N HIS A 87 14.58 -13.22 13.65
CA HIS A 87 13.85 -12.95 12.39
C HIS A 87 12.81 -11.84 12.55
N PHE A 88 12.09 -11.79 13.68
CA PHE A 88 11.19 -10.67 13.99
C PHE A 88 11.93 -9.33 14.06
N GLN A 89 13.14 -9.30 14.64
CA GLN A 89 13.98 -8.10 14.67
C GLN A 89 14.44 -7.69 13.26
N SER A 90 14.88 -8.64 12.44
CA SER A 90 15.26 -8.37 11.04
C SER A 90 14.08 -7.83 10.23
N LEU A 91 12.91 -8.45 10.36
CA LEU A 91 11.68 -7.99 9.71
C LEU A 91 11.26 -6.59 10.17
N ARG A 92 11.42 -6.28 11.46
CA ARG A 92 11.18 -4.93 11.99
C ARG A 92 12.13 -3.91 11.38
N ALA A 93 13.42 -4.25 11.26
CA ALA A 93 14.43 -3.38 10.65
C ALA A 93 14.10 -3.12 9.18
N LEU A 94 13.69 -4.16 8.44
CA LEU A 94 13.20 -4.04 7.06
C LEU A 94 11.99 -3.10 6.96
N GLY A 95 11.01 -3.26 7.85
CA GLY A 95 9.83 -2.39 7.90
C GLY A 95 10.16 -0.94 8.24
N ALA A 96 11.10 -0.72 9.17
CA ALA A 96 11.55 0.63 9.54
C ALA A 96 12.20 1.36 8.37
N ALA A 97 13.04 0.69 7.59
CA ALA A 97 13.70 1.28 6.43
C ALA A 97 12.73 1.82 5.37
N ILE A 98 11.55 1.18 5.17
CA ILE A 98 10.51 1.72 4.27
C ILE A 98 9.85 2.96 4.86
N ARG A 99 9.50 2.90 6.15
CA ARG A 99 8.76 3.99 6.81
C ARG A 99 9.59 5.27 6.86
N ASP A 100 10.92 5.13 6.95
CA ASP A 100 11.88 6.23 6.97
C ASP A 100 12.38 6.65 5.57
N SER A 101 11.67 6.25 4.48
CA SER A 101 12.02 6.48 3.06
C SER A 101 12.14 7.95 2.59
N ALA A 102 12.24 8.90 3.52
CA ALA A 102 12.80 10.22 3.26
C ALA A 102 14.30 10.15 2.88
N VAL A 103 15.01 9.07 3.21
CA VAL A 103 16.43 8.88 2.90
C VAL A 103 16.62 7.99 1.67
N PRO A 104 17.09 8.52 0.52
CA PRO A 104 17.46 7.71 -0.65
C PRO A 104 18.55 6.69 -0.28
N GLY A 105 18.36 5.42 -0.64
CA GLY A 105 19.35 4.36 -0.40
C GLY A 105 19.26 3.65 0.96
N ALA A 106 18.24 3.95 1.78
CA ALA A 106 18.03 3.29 3.07
C ALA A 106 17.75 1.78 2.98
N PHE A 107 17.31 1.29 1.82
CA PHE A 107 17.04 -0.13 1.57
C PHE A 107 18.08 -0.73 0.61
N SER A 108 18.86 -1.69 1.10
CA SER A 108 19.77 -2.49 0.28
C SER A 108 19.30 -3.95 0.22
N LEU A 109 18.93 -4.41 -0.97
CA LEU A 109 18.60 -5.81 -1.23
C LEU A 109 19.81 -6.74 -1.01
N GLU A 110 21.04 -6.24 -1.09
CA GLU A 110 22.25 -7.02 -0.91
C GLU A 110 22.50 -7.41 0.56
N SER A 111 21.87 -6.70 1.49
CA SER A 111 21.90 -7.03 2.92
C SER A 111 21.06 -8.27 3.29
N LEU A 112 20.29 -8.80 2.34
CA LEU A 112 19.52 -10.02 2.55
C LEU A 112 20.41 -11.23 2.47
N ASP A 113 20.66 -11.82 3.63
CA ASP A 113 21.33 -13.09 3.75
C ASP A 113 20.65 -14.14 2.85
N SER A 114 21.42 -14.76 1.95
CA SER A 114 20.94 -15.81 1.04
C SER A 114 20.41 -17.04 1.81
N PHE A 115 20.80 -17.18 3.08
CA PHE A 115 20.33 -18.20 4.02
C PHE A 115 19.08 -17.80 4.82
N ALA A 116 18.49 -16.62 4.57
CA ALA A 116 17.26 -16.21 5.24
C ALA A 116 16.09 -17.16 4.93
N PRO A 117 15.18 -17.42 5.89
CA PRO A 117 13.99 -18.22 5.62
C PRO A 117 13.16 -17.63 4.48
N GLN A 118 12.51 -18.49 3.70
CA GLN A 118 11.67 -18.07 2.56
C GLN A 118 10.59 -17.05 2.95
N LEU A 119 10.06 -17.13 4.16
CA LEU A 119 9.13 -16.15 4.70
C LEU A 119 9.76 -14.75 4.76
N VAL A 120 10.99 -14.66 5.27
CA VAL A 120 11.74 -13.41 5.39
C VAL A 120 12.10 -12.88 4.00
N GLN A 121 12.57 -13.74 3.11
CA GLN A 121 12.84 -13.37 1.71
C GLN A 121 11.58 -12.80 1.02
N GLY A 122 10.42 -13.42 1.25
CA GLY A 122 9.16 -12.96 0.69
C GLY A 122 8.74 -11.58 1.19
N TYR A 123 8.85 -11.35 2.50
CA TYR A 123 8.61 -10.02 3.06
C TYR A 123 9.61 -8.98 2.58
N SER A 124 10.84 -9.37 2.32
CA SER A 124 11.87 -8.46 1.83
C SER A 124 11.62 -8.02 0.39
N LEU A 125 11.11 -8.93 -0.45
CA LEU A 125 10.62 -8.59 -1.79
C LEU A 125 9.37 -7.73 -1.75
N TYR A 126 8.43 -8.01 -0.84
CA TYR A 126 7.28 -7.12 -0.60
C TYR A 126 7.73 -5.71 -0.20
N VAL A 127 8.67 -5.62 0.73
CA VAL A 127 9.28 -4.35 1.16
C VAL A 127 9.91 -3.61 -0.01
N ALA A 128 10.65 -4.31 -0.89
CA ALA A 128 11.22 -3.75 -2.10
C ALA A 128 10.15 -3.22 -3.07
N ILE A 129 9.04 -3.95 -3.25
CA ILE A 129 7.90 -3.52 -4.07
C ILE A 129 7.30 -2.21 -3.52
N VAL A 130 7.03 -2.14 -2.22
CA VAL A 130 6.49 -0.94 -1.56
C VAL A 130 7.44 0.23 -1.73
N TYR A 131 8.75 0.00 -1.58
CA TYR A 131 9.78 1.02 -1.77
C TYR A 131 9.81 1.53 -3.22
N LEU A 132 9.85 0.62 -4.20
CA LEU A 132 9.82 0.96 -5.63
C LEU A 132 8.58 1.78 -5.99
N ARG A 133 7.40 1.37 -5.50
CA ARG A 133 6.16 2.13 -5.69
C ARG A 133 6.27 3.53 -5.10
N THR A 134 6.80 3.65 -3.89
CA THR A 134 6.94 4.94 -3.20
C THR A 134 7.90 5.89 -3.92
N GLN A 135 8.99 5.36 -4.47
CA GLN A 135 9.91 6.14 -5.31
C GLN A 135 9.29 6.52 -6.66
N ALA A 136 8.58 5.60 -7.29
CA ALA A 136 7.89 5.83 -8.56
C ALA A 136 6.90 6.99 -8.45
N LEU A 137 6.15 7.12 -7.35
CA LEU A 137 5.24 8.25 -7.13
C LEU A 137 5.92 9.62 -7.28
N ARG A 138 7.19 9.73 -6.90
CA ARG A 138 7.96 10.99 -6.95
C ARG A 138 8.76 11.16 -8.25
N SER A 139 8.53 10.30 -9.24
CA SER A 139 9.33 10.24 -10.48
C SER A 139 8.56 10.81 -11.68
N THR A 140 9.05 10.60 -12.91
CA THR A 140 8.32 10.98 -14.13
C THR A 140 7.28 9.91 -14.50
N PRO A 141 6.28 10.23 -15.33
CA PRO A 141 5.32 9.25 -15.85
C PRO A 141 5.94 7.99 -16.45
N GLU A 142 7.04 8.13 -17.21
CA GLU A 142 7.74 7.01 -17.87
C GLU A 142 8.42 6.08 -16.85
N ILE A 143 9.07 6.67 -15.85
CA ILE A 143 9.70 5.93 -14.75
C ILE A 143 8.62 5.22 -13.94
N TYR A 144 7.50 5.90 -13.65
CA TYR A 144 6.36 5.29 -12.98
C TYR A 144 5.83 4.08 -13.75
N GLN A 145 5.68 4.21 -15.08
CA GLN A 145 5.19 3.14 -15.94
C GLN A 145 6.13 1.94 -15.95
N SER A 146 7.43 2.16 -16.18
CA SER A 146 8.45 1.11 -16.17
C SER A 146 8.50 0.39 -14.81
N THR A 147 8.52 1.16 -13.72
CA THR A 147 8.56 0.61 -12.35
C THR A 147 7.32 -0.21 -12.03
N SER A 148 6.13 0.24 -12.44
CA SER A 148 4.89 -0.50 -12.24
C SER A 148 4.91 -1.85 -12.96
N MET A 149 5.45 -1.91 -14.18
CA MET A 149 5.63 -3.17 -14.91
C MET A 149 6.59 -4.13 -14.21
N THR A 150 7.68 -3.60 -13.64
CA THR A 150 8.59 -4.38 -12.78
C THR A 150 7.88 -4.93 -11.55
N ILE A 151 7.05 -4.11 -10.88
CA ILE A 151 6.24 -4.55 -9.73
C ILE A 151 5.32 -5.71 -10.12
N PHE A 152 4.59 -5.62 -11.24
CA PHE A 152 3.76 -6.74 -11.71
C PHE A 152 4.55 -8.01 -11.96
N GLY A 153 5.70 -7.90 -12.64
CA GLY A 153 6.59 -9.04 -12.89
C GLY A 153 7.06 -9.69 -11.59
N ALA A 154 7.42 -8.87 -10.60
CA ALA A 154 7.83 -9.34 -9.27
C ALA A 154 6.69 -10.04 -8.52
N VAL A 155 5.48 -9.45 -8.49
CA VAL A 155 4.31 -10.04 -7.82
C VAL A 155 3.89 -11.37 -8.45
N ILE A 156 3.91 -11.46 -9.78
CA ILE A 156 3.64 -12.72 -10.49
C ILE A 156 4.67 -13.78 -10.11
N THR A 157 5.94 -13.41 -10.04
CA THR A 157 7.04 -14.31 -9.67
C THR A 157 6.90 -14.81 -8.23
N LEU A 158 6.62 -13.89 -7.29
CA LEU A 158 6.34 -14.21 -5.89
C LEU A 158 5.17 -15.19 -5.76
N SER A 159 4.08 -14.91 -6.47
CA SER A 159 2.85 -15.69 -6.44
C SER A 159 3.03 -17.11 -6.95
N LYS A 160 3.79 -17.28 -8.04
CA LYS A 160 4.01 -18.59 -8.66
C LYS A 160 5.05 -19.43 -7.91
N VAL A 161 6.12 -18.81 -7.42
CA VAL A 161 7.31 -19.54 -6.96
C VAL A 161 7.46 -19.54 -5.45
N LEU A 162 7.27 -18.40 -4.79
CA LEU A 162 7.69 -18.26 -3.40
C LEU A 162 6.60 -18.70 -2.41
N TYR A 163 5.35 -18.28 -2.61
CA TYR A 163 4.26 -18.61 -1.67
C TYR A 163 3.94 -20.09 -1.59
N SER A 164 4.17 -20.85 -2.67
CA SER A 164 4.00 -22.30 -2.67
C SER A 164 5.07 -23.03 -1.84
N ARG A 165 6.19 -22.37 -1.53
CA ARG A 165 7.31 -22.92 -0.76
C ARG A 165 7.25 -22.56 0.72
N ILE A 166 6.61 -21.45 1.09
CA ILE A 166 6.43 -21.06 2.49
C ILE A 166 5.51 -22.07 3.19
N ALA A 167 6.06 -22.73 4.21
CA ALA A 167 5.36 -23.68 5.04
C ALA A 167 5.30 -23.19 6.49
N PRO A 168 4.14 -23.25 7.16
CA PRO A 168 2.85 -23.63 6.60
C PRO A 168 2.21 -22.55 5.72
N ARG A 169 1.32 -22.97 4.80
CA ARG A 169 0.72 -22.09 3.78
C ARG A 169 -0.07 -20.94 4.39
N GLU A 170 -0.69 -21.18 5.55
CA GLU A 170 -1.47 -20.21 6.30
C GLU A 170 -0.64 -18.97 6.68
N ILE A 171 0.68 -19.12 6.86
CA ILE A 171 1.56 -17.98 7.18
C ILE A 171 1.82 -17.07 5.98
N ALA A 172 1.76 -17.62 4.76
CA ALA A 172 1.96 -16.85 3.54
C ALA A 172 0.73 -16.00 3.15
N VAL A 173 -0.45 -16.27 3.73
CA VAL A 173 -1.71 -15.64 3.31
C VAL A 173 -1.67 -14.11 3.43
N MET A 174 -1.18 -13.58 4.56
CA MET A 174 -1.09 -12.12 4.78
C MET A 174 -0.12 -11.46 3.79
N LEU A 175 1.04 -12.08 3.56
CA LEU A 175 2.02 -11.59 2.61
C LEU A 175 1.44 -11.60 1.18
N LYS A 176 0.77 -12.69 0.80
CA LYS A 176 0.14 -12.82 -0.52
C LYS A 176 -0.87 -11.70 -0.76
N HIS A 177 -1.84 -11.51 0.14
CA HIS A 177 -2.83 -10.44 0.01
C HIS A 177 -2.14 -9.07 -0.08
N ALA A 178 -1.17 -8.78 0.79
CA ALA A 178 -0.46 -7.50 0.77
C ALA A 178 0.28 -7.25 -0.56
N THR A 179 0.85 -8.28 -1.19
CA THR A 179 1.47 -8.13 -2.52
C THR A 179 0.47 -7.99 -3.66
N GLU A 180 -0.68 -8.64 -3.56
CA GLU A 180 -1.79 -8.49 -4.52
C GLU A 180 -2.35 -7.06 -4.44
N ASP A 181 -2.46 -6.51 -3.22
CA ASP A 181 -2.84 -5.12 -2.98
C ASP A 181 -1.83 -4.15 -3.63
N GLU A 182 -0.52 -4.36 -3.48
CA GLU A 182 0.50 -3.53 -4.13
C GLU A 182 0.46 -3.62 -5.67
N ALA A 183 0.14 -4.78 -6.23
CA ALA A 183 -0.09 -4.91 -7.67
C ALA A 183 -1.33 -4.14 -8.11
N ALA A 184 -2.44 -4.23 -7.35
CA ALA A 184 -3.66 -3.49 -7.63
C ALA A 184 -3.41 -1.97 -7.57
N LEU A 185 -2.67 -1.50 -6.56
CA LEU A 185 -2.26 -0.08 -6.43
C LEU A 185 -1.43 0.39 -7.61
N SER A 186 -0.45 -0.41 -8.02
CA SER A 186 0.39 -0.10 -9.18
C SER A 186 -0.47 0.00 -10.45
N HIS A 187 -1.48 -0.86 -10.60
CA HIS A 187 -2.41 -0.82 -11.72
C HIS A 187 -3.26 0.45 -11.73
N ILE A 188 -3.84 0.79 -10.59
CA ILE A 188 -4.64 2.00 -10.42
C ILE A 188 -3.79 3.23 -10.77
N GLY A 189 -2.55 3.29 -10.28
CA GLY A 189 -1.67 4.43 -10.56
C GLY A 189 -1.27 4.52 -12.04
N LEU A 190 -1.06 3.39 -12.72
CA LEU A 190 -0.84 3.37 -14.18
C LEU A 190 -2.01 3.98 -14.93
N LEU A 191 -3.24 3.65 -14.53
CA LEU A 191 -4.43 4.23 -15.13
C LEU A 191 -4.44 5.75 -14.90
N VAL A 192 -4.19 6.21 -13.68
CA VAL A 192 -4.18 7.65 -13.37
C VAL A 192 -3.11 8.41 -14.14
N VAL A 193 -1.90 7.86 -14.25
CA VAL A 193 -0.81 8.45 -15.07
C VAL A 193 -1.23 8.50 -16.54
N LYS A 194 -1.80 7.41 -17.08
CA LYS A 194 -2.32 7.38 -18.45
C LYS A 194 -3.37 8.46 -18.70
N HIS A 195 -4.31 8.66 -17.77
CA HIS A 195 -5.30 9.73 -17.89
C HIS A 195 -4.66 11.12 -17.85
N SER A 196 -3.65 11.31 -17.00
CA SER A 196 -2.97 12.60 -16.89
C SER A 196 -2.24 12.95 -18.18
N ILE A 197 -1.60 11.96 -18.84
CA ILE A 197 -1.01 12.13 -20.17
C ILE A 197 -2.08 12.48 -21.21
N LEU A 198 -3.24 11.81 -21.19
CA LEU A 198 -4.35 12.11 -22.11
C LEU A 198 -4.89 13.52 -21.90
N LEU A 199 -5.08 13.94 -20.65
CA LEU A 199 -5.52 15.28 -20.28
C LEU A 199 -4.51 16.36 -20.68
N ALA A 200 -3.22 16.11 -20.48
CA ALA A 200 -2.16 17.03 -20.92
C ALA A 200 -2.19 17.18 -22.45
N GLY A 201 -2.36 16.07 -23.19
CA GLY A 201 -2.53 16.11 -24.65
C GLY A 201 -3.81 16.84 -25.10
N CYS A 202 -4.90 16.77 -24.32
CA CYS A 202 -6.09 17.58 -24.55
C CYS A 202 -5.75 19.06 -24.38
N VAL A 203 -5.13 19.45 -23.26
CA VAL A 203 -4.73 20.83 -22.98
C VAL A 203 -3.87 21.37 -24.13
N GLU A 204 -2.81 20.66 -24.52
CA GLU A 204 -1.94 21.06 -25.63
C GLU A 204 -2.71 21.27 -26.94
N ALA A 205 -3.61 20.35 -27.29
CA ALA A 205 -4.43 20.46 -28.49
C ALA A 205 -5.38 21.67 -28.43
N LEU A 206 -5.92 21.99 -27.25
CA LEU A 206 -6.82 23.12 -27.07
C LEU A 206 -6.10 24.46 -27.00
N THR A 207 -4.86 24.49 -26.51
CA THR A 207 -4.05 25.71 -26.37
C THR A 207 -3.14 25.99 -27.57
N ALA A 208 -3.10 25.11 -28.58
CA ALA A 208 -2.32 25.32 -29.78
C ALA A 208 -2.76 26.64 -30.46
N GLU A 209 -1.92 27.67 -30.31
CA GLU A 209 -2.17 28.99 -30.88
C GLU A 209 -2.27 28.89 -32.41
N CYS A 210 -3.32 29.47 -32.97
CA CYS A 210 -3.50 29.63 -34.40
C CYS A 210 -3.60 31.13 -34.66
N ASP A 211 -2.67 31.67 -35.46
CA ASP A 211 -2.80 33.03 -35.99
C ASP A 211 -4.07 33.06 -36.86
N PRO A 212 -5.10 33.84 -36.50
CA PRO A 212 -6.37 33.85 -37.23
C PRO A 212 -6.25 34.42 -38.66
N ALA A 213 -5.10 35.00 -39.02
CA ALA A 213 -4.84 35.52 -40.36
C ALA A 213 -4.38 34.45 -41.38
N ASP A 214 -4.07 33.23 -40.94
CA ASP A 214 -3.56 32.15 -41.78
C ASP A 214 -4.64 31.06 -42.00
N GLU A 215 -5.10 30.89 -43.24
CA GLU A 215 -6.05 29.82 -43.61
C GLU A 215 -5.49 28.42 -43.29
N GLU A 216 -4.17 28.24 -43.34
CA GLU A 216 -3.52 26.99 -42.94
C GLU A 216 -3.60 26.79 -41.43
N ALA A 217 -3.60 27.87 -40.64
CA ALA A 217 -3.82 27.83 -39.20
C ALA A 217 -5.27 27.48 -38.84
N VAL A 218 -6.26 27.89 -39.64
CA VAL A 218 -7.66 27.49 -39.45
C VAL A 218 -7.84 25.98 -39.64
N LEU A 219 -7.26 25.40 -40.70
CA LEU A 219 -7.29 23.95 -40.93
C LEU A 219 -6.54 23.17 -39.83
N ARG A 220 -5.40 23.69 -39.34
CA ARG A 220 -4.69 23.11 -38.19
C ARG A 220 -5.53 23.15 -36.91
N ARG A 221 -6.32 24.21 -36.71
CA ARG A 221 -7.22 24.36 -35.55
C ARG A 221 -8.32 23.31 -35.54
N ASP A 222 -8.94 23.02 -36.68
CA ASP A 222 -9.98 21.99 -36.78
C ASP A 222 -9.40 20.59 -36.56
N GLY A 223 -8.22 20.29 -37.12
CA GLY A 223 -7.49 19.05 -36.81
C GLY A 223 -7.13 18.90 -35.33
N SER A 224 -6.85 20.01 -34.64
CA SER A 224 -6.56 20.02 -33.20
C SER A 224 -7.81 19.75 -32.34
N LYS A 225 -8.97 20.30 -32.73
CA LYS A 225 -10.26 20.01 -32.08
C LYS A 225 -10.65 18.54 -32.22
N ASP A 226 -10.47 17.96 -33.41
CA ASP A 226 -10.73 16.54 -33.64
C ASP A 226 -9.79 15.65 -32.81
N ARG A 227 -8.52 16.06 -32.66
CA ARG A 227 -7.56 15.39 -31.78
C ARG A 227 -8.03 15.47 -30.32
N ALA A 228 -8.44 16.63 -29.84
CA ALA A 228 -8.95 16.81 -28.48
C ALA A 228 -10.20 15.94 -28.24
N ALA A 229 -11.16 15.91 -29.17
CA ALA A 229 -12.35 15.08 -29.07
C ALA A 229 -12.03 13.57 -28.95
N ARG A 230 -11.08 13.07 -29.75
CA ARG A 230 -10.62 11.67 -29.64
C ARG A 230 -9.94 11.36 -28.30
N LEU A 231 -9.16 12.30 -27.78
CA LEU A 231 -8.51 12.15 -26.47
C LEU A 231 -9.52 12.15 -25.33
N ILE A 232 -10.56 12.98 -25.40
CA ILE A 232 -11.66 13.00 -24.43
C ILE A 232 -12.46 11.70 -24.44
N GLN A 233 -12.74 11.13 -25.62
CA GLN A 233 -13.37 9.80 -25.71
C GLN A 233 -12.48 8.71 -25.10
N SER A 234 -11.17 8.75 -25.37
CA SER A 234 -10.21 7.81 -24.79
C SER A 234 -10.12 7.94 -23.27
N LEU A 235 -10.25 9.16 -22.75
CA LEU A 235 -10.29 9.46 -21.33
C LEU A 235 -11.54 8.88 -20.66
N ALA A 236 -12.72 9.04 -21.27
CA ALA A 236 -13.97 8.48 -20.75
C ALA A 236 -13.95 6.94 -20.67
N ALA A 237 -13.34 6.29 -21.68
CA ALA A 237 -13.15 4.84 -21.67
C ALA A 237 -12.19 4.39 -20.55
N ALA A 238 -11.10 5.13 -20.35
CA ALA A 238 -10.14 4.85 -19.28
C ALA A 238 -10.74 5.09 -17.87
N ASP A 239 -11.62 6.07 -17.72
CA ASP A 239 -12.27 6.39 -16.44
C ASP A 239 -13.24 5.28 -16.02
N THR A 240 -13.92 4.67 -17.00
CA THR A 240 -14.76 3.49 -16.76
C THR A 240 -13.95 2.31 -16.21
N GLU A 241 -12.76 2.07 -16.78
CA GLU A 241 -11.82 1.04 -16.32
C GLU A 241 -11.31 1.35 -14.90
N PHE A 242 -10.91 2.59 -14.65
CA PHE A 242 -10.50 3.07 -13.33
C PHE A 242 -11.59 2.86 -12.28
N LEU A 243 -12.83 3.27 -12.55
CA LEU A 243 -13.95 3.11 -11.63
C LEU A 243 -14.28 1.63 -11.36
N ALA A 244 -14.18 0.77 -12.36
CA ALA A 244 -14.39 -0.67 -12.19
C ALA A 244 -13.35 -1.29 -11.25
N LEU A 245 -12.08 -0.89 -11.39
CA LEU A 245 -10.99 -1.34 -10.51
C LEU A 245 -11.10 -0.76 -9.11
N PHE A 246 -11.36 0.54 -9.00
CA PHE A 246 -11.51 1.24 -7.72
C PHE A 246 -12.67 0.69 -6.89
N ARG A 247 -13.77 0.25 -7.52
CA ARG A 247 -14.91 -0.38 -6.81
C ARG A 247 -14.62 -1.81 -6.36
N ARG A 248 -13.74 -2.54 -7.07
CA ARG A 248 -13.39 -3.93 -6.74
C ARG A 248 -12.49 -4.06 -5.52
N THR A 249 -11.79 -3.00 -5.15
CA THR A 249 -10.98 -2.94 -3.95
C THR A 249 -11.87 -2.52 -2.78
N THR A 250 -12.52 -3.49 -2.11
CA THR A 250 -13.35 -3.25 -0.93
C THR A 250 -12.80 -4.02 0.29
N PRO A 251 -12.41 -3.35 1.39
CA PRO A 251 -12.40 -1.89 1.59
C PRO A 251 -11.49 -1.17 0.59
N PRO A 252 -11.76 0.12 0.27
CA PRO A 252 -10.88 0.90 -0.59
C PRO A 252 -9.47 0.80 -0.04
N LEU A 253 -8.50 0.50 -0.92
CA LEU A 253 -7.10 0.36 -0.52
C LEU A 253 -6.72 1.62 0.29
N PRO A 254 -6.11 1.49 1.48
CA PRO A 254 -5.85 2.62 2.39
C PRO A 254 -5.06 3.79 1.76
N CYS A 255 -4.38 3.51 0.65
CA CYS A 255 -3.59 4.46 -0.12
C CYS A 255 -4.25 4.90 -1.43
N CYS A 256 -5.47 4.51 -1.79
CA CYS A 256 -6.20 5.14 -2.89
C CYS A 256 -6.99 6.37 -2.41
N THR A 257 -6.38 7.19 -1.56
CA THR A 257 -6.96 8.47 -1.11
C THR A 257 -6.65 9.56 -2.13
N ALA A 258 -7.42 10.64 -2.13
CA ALA A 258 -7.14 11.78 -3.00
C ALA A 258 -5.75 12.41 -2.71
N VAL A 259 -5.23 12.25 -1.49
CA VAL A 259 -3.85 12.61 -1.13
C VAL A 259 -2.84 11.79 -1.94
N TRP A 260 -3.05 10.49 -2.13
CA TRP A 260 -2.18 9.67 -2.95
C TRP A 260 -2.29 10.01 -4.44
N LEU A 261 -3.50 10.30 -4.94
CA LEU A 261 -3.68 10.76 -6.32
C LEU A 261 -2.90 12.06 -6.59
N SER A 262 -2.85 12.96 -5.61
CA SER A 262 -2.08 14.21 -5.71
C SER A 262 -0.56 14.01 -5.68
N GLN A 263 -0.09 12.86 -5.20
CA GLN A 263 1.33 12.50 -5.21
C GLN A 263 1.76 11.84 -6.52
N LEU A 264 0.84 11.52 -7.43
CA LEU A 264 1.18 10.95 -8.71
C LEU A 264 1.78 12.02 -9.64
N PRO A 265 2.72 11.64 -10.52
CA PRO A 265 3.41 12.57 -11.40
C PRO A 265 2.43 13.37 -12.27
N ASP A 266 2.59 14.69 -12.29
CA ASP A 266 1.89 15.65 -13.15
C ASP A 266 0.36 15.70 -13.06
N VAL A 267 -0.28 14.88 -12.20
CA VAL A 267 -1.76 14.82 -12.09
C VAL A 267 -2.32 16.17 -11.66
N TYR A 268 -1.87 16.70 -10.53
CA TYR A 268 -2.39 17.95 -9.99
C TYR A 268 -2.14 19.15 -10.93
N THR A 269 -0.93 19.23 -11.50
CA THR A 269 -0.55 20.26 -12.47
C THR A 269 -1.46 20.19 -13.70
N THR A 270 -1.69 18.98 -14.23
CA THR A 270 -2.54 18.77 -15.41
C THR A 270 -3.99 19.14 -15.13
N LEU A 271 -4.56 18.71 -13.99
CA LEU A 271 -5.93 19.06 -13.60
C LEU A 271 -6.13 20.57 -13.49
N ARG A 272 -5.14 21.28 -12.92
CA ARG A 272 -5.15 22.74 -12.84
C ARG A 272 -5.11 23.40 -14.21
N CYS A 273 -4.25 22.90 -15.12
CA CYS A 273 -4.17 23.39 -16.49
C CYS A 273 -5.49 23.18 -17.25
N VAL A 274 -6.12 22.02 -17.11
CA VAL A 274 -7.44 21.75 -17.72
C VAL A 274 -8.48 22.75 -17.22
N HIS A 275 -8.53 22.98 -15.90
CA HIS A 275 -9.46 23.94 -15.31
C HIS A 275 -9.21 25.38 -15.82
N GLU A 276 -7.95 25.79 -15.96
CA GLU A 276 -7.60 27.10 -16.53
C GLU A 276 -8.02 27.24 -17.99
N VAL A 277 -7.80 26.22 -18.82
CA VAL A 277 -8.18 26.26 -20.25
C VAL A 277 -9.69 26.35 -20.40
N LEU A 278 -10.44 25.52 -19.66
CA LEU A 278 -11.90 25.50 -19.71
C LEU A 278 -12.53 26.81 -19.20
N SER A 279 -11.90 27.49 -18.25
CA SER A 279 -12.37 28.78 -17.74
C SER A 279 -12.01 29.96 -18.64
N LYS A 280 -10.83 29.95 -19.26
CA LYS A 280 -10.36 31.04 -20.15
C LYS A 280 -10.97 31.00 -21.54
N GLN A 281 -11.37 29.82 -22.04
CA GLN A 281 -11.86 29.65 -23.41
C GLN A 281 -13.18 28.85 -23.47
N PRO A 282 -14.32 29.46 -23.08
CA PRO A 282 -15.63 28.81 -23.19
C PRO A 282 -15.96 28.50 -24.67
N GLY A 283 -16.44 27.28 -24.94
CA GLY A 283 -16.85 26.84 -26.29
C GLY A 283 -15.76 26.21 -27.16
N VAL A 284 -14.56 25.99 -26.61
CA VAL A 284 -13.44 25.34 -27.34
C VAL A 284 -13.68 23.84 -27.59
N VAL A 285 -14.48 23.22 -26.74
CA VAL A 285 -14.97 21.84 -26.86
C VAL A 285 -16.49 21.84 -26.75
N SER A 286 -17.15 20.77 -27.21
CA SER A 286 -18.60 20.62 -27.03
C SER A 286 -18.98 20.64 -25.54
N ASP A 287 -20.21 21.06 -25.24
CA ASP A 287 -20.68 21.16 -23.85
C ASP A 287 -20.63 19.81 -23.12
N ASP A 288 -20.93 18.70 -23.81
CA ASP A 288 -20.82 17.34 -23.27
C ASP A 288 -19.37 16.98 -22.89
N ALA A 289 -18.41 17.38 -23.72
CA ALA A 289 -16.99 17.14 -23.49
C ALA A 289 -16.44 18.02 -22.36
N ALA A 290 -16.88 19.28 -22.29
CA ALA A 290 -16.57 20.19 -21.18
C ALA A 290 -17.17 19.71 -19.86
N GLY A 291 -18.38 19.15 -19.88
CA GLY A 291 -19.02 18.51 -18.71
C GLY A 291 -18.22 17.31 -18.22
N SER A 292 -17.89 16.39 -19.13
CA SER A 292 -17.10 15.19 -18.82
C SER A 292 -15.72 15.53 -18.22
N LEU A 293 -15.05 16.55 -18.75
CA LEU A 293 -13.77 17.01 -18.21
C LEU A 293 -13.93 17.65 -16.83
N ARG A 294 -14.99 18.43 -16.59
CA ARG A 294 -15.26 19.03 -15.26
C ARG A 294 -15.54 17.96 -14.21
N ASP A 295 -16.40 16.99 -14.52
CA ASP A 295 -16.72 15.88 -13.60
C ASP A 295 -15.47 15.08 -13.22
N LEU A 296 -14.57 14.89 -14.17
CA LEU A 296 -13.31 14.18 -13.96
C LEU A 296 -12.34 15.00 -13.10
N VAL A 297 -12.21 16.31 -13.37
CA VAL A 297 -11.40 17.23 -12.57
C VAL A 297 -11.91 17.30 -11.13
N GLU A 298 -13.22 17.42 -10.94
CA GLU A 298 -13.84 17.47 -9.61
C GLU A 298 -13.59 16.18 -8.83
N ARG A 299 -13.73 15.02 -9.48
CA ARG A 299 -13.51 13.71 -8.85
C ARG A 299 -12.06 13.48 -8.44
N TRP A 300 -11.11 14.03 -9.19
CA TRP A 300 -9.68 13.77 -8.99
C TRP A 300 -8.98 14.86 -8.18
N THR A 301 -9.62 16.01 -8.00
CA THR A 301 -9.13 17.08 -7.13
C THR A 301 -9.37 16.66 -5.68
N PRO A 302 -8.31 16.52 -4.86
CA PRO A 302 -8.51 16.23 -3.45
C PRO A 302 -9.33 17.32 -2.77
N PRO A 303 -10.26 16.95 -1.86
CA PRO A 303 -10.92 17.94 -1.04
C PRO A 303 -9.85 18.74 -0.28
N PRO A 304 -10.05 20.05 -0.08
CA PRO A 304 -9.12 20.85 0.70
C PRO A 304 -8.95 20.20 2.08
N PRO A 305 -7.72 20.20 2.64
CA PRO A 305 -7.52 19.69 3.99
C PRO A 305 -8.48 20.42 4.94
N PRO A 306 -9.08 19.71 5.92
CA PRO A 306 -9.92 20.37 6.90
C PRO A 306 -9.11 21.50 7.55
N PRO A 307 -9.74 22.65 7.84
CA PRO A 307 -9.07 23.71 8.57
C PRO A 307 -8.50 23.10 9.86
N PRO A 308 -7.31 23.53 10.32
CA PRO A 308 -6.76 23.02 11.57
C PRO A 308 -7.83 23.21 12.65
N GLU A 309 -8.24 22.11 13.28
CA GLU A 309 -9.18 22.18 14.40
C GLU A 309 -8.62 23.21 15.38
N PRO A 310 -9.45 24.16 15.85
CA PRO A 310 -8.99 25.11 16.85
C PRO A 310 -8.44 24.29 18.01
N THR A 311 -7.12 24.36 18.20
CA THR A 311 -6.44 23.74 19.33
C THR A 311 -7.21 24.15 20.56
N ALA A 312 -7.93 23.20 21.17
CA ALA A 312 -8.58 23.43 22.44
C ALA A 312 -7.47 23.91 23.38
N ASP A 313 -7.61 25.14 23.87
CA ASP A 313 -6.66 25.72 24.81
C ASP A 313 -6.46 24.73 25.95
N PRO A 314 -5.22 24.27 26.21
CA PRO A 314 -4.96 23.33 27.29
C PRO A 314 -4.95 24.04 28.64
N LEU A 315 -5.89 24.94 28.93
CA LEU A 315 -5.98 25.66 30.20
C LEU A 315 -7.42 26.04 30.55
N SER A 316 -8.19 25.07 31.02
CA SER A 316 -9.28 25.29 31.98
C SER A 316 -9.49 24.02 32.83
N VAL A 317 -8.41 23.49 33.38
CA VAL A 317 -8.53 22.63 34.57
C VAL A 317 -8.72 23.58 35.74
N ALA A 318 -9.97 23.78 36.14
CA ALA A 318 -10.29 24.46 37.39
C ALA A 318 -9.62 23.68 38.53
N VAL A 319 -8.61 24.28 39.15
CA VAL A 319 -8.04 23.82 40.41
C VAL A 319 -9.13 24.01 41.46
N THR A 320 -9.89 22.96 41.75
CA THR A 320 -10.70 22.90 42.97
C THR A 320 -9.78 22.83 44.17
N GLU A 321 -9.79 23.88 44.99
CA GLU A 321 -9.11 23.92 46.28
C GLU A 321 -9.57 22.74 47.16
N PRO A 322 -8.65 22.07 47.89
CA PRO A 322 -9.04 21.06 48.87
C PRO A 322 -9.66 21.74 50.10
N GLY A 323 -10.90 21.33 50.41
CA GLY A 323 -11.63 21.81 51.60
C GLY A 323 -10.96 21.41 52.92
N PRO A 324 -11.24 22.15 54.01
CA PRO A 324 -10.57 21.97 55.30
C PRO A 324 -10.93 20.63 55.96
N ILE A 325 -9.91 19.98 56.50
CA ILE A 325 -10.02 18.74 57.26
C ILE A 325 -10.72 19.04 58.60
N PRO A 326 -11.83 18.36 58.93
CA PRO A 326 -12.52 18.55 60.20
C PRO A 326 -11.68 17.99 61.36
N SER A 327 -11.65 18.76 62.45
CA SER A 327 -10.96 18.47 63.71
C SER A 327 -11.66 17.40 64.54
#